data_AF-A0A8J5CGB6-F1
#
_entry.id   AF-A0A8J5CGB6-F1
#
_cell.length_a   1.000
_cell.length_b   1.000
_cell.length_c   1.000
_cell.angle_alpha   90.00
_cell.angle_beta   90.00
_cell.angle_gamma   90.00
#
_symmetry.space_group_name_H-M   'P 1'
#
loop_
_entity.id
_entity.type
_entity.pdbx_description
1 polymer ?
#
loop_
_entity_poly.entity_id
_entity_poly.type
_entity_poly.pdbx_seq_one_letter_code
_entity_poly.pdbx_strand_id
1 'polypeptide(L)'
;MSDISFPIFYDIHLPQVSREFGFEFCKRTQSSVFVREKYSSFEDPIEREFKILNLMEFNSKRKRMSIIVRDEIGQIILLRKGANSIILDRLSKNGRMFETDTIKHLNEYGEAGLRTLALAFWFLEESEYSAWNVEFLRAKTSMDNDWLAELERVSDIIE
;
A
#
# COMPACT_ATOMS: atom_id res chain seq x y z
N MET A 1 4.05 -15.50 5.10
CA MET A 1 4.22 -14.09 4.76
C MET A 1 4.58 -13.28 5.99
N SER A 2 5.61 -12.45 5.87
CA SER A 2 6.00 -11.47 6.87
C SER A 2 5.32 -10.14 6.52
N ASP A 3 4.22 -9.84 7.18
CA ASP A 3 3.59 -8.52 7.08
C ASP A 3 4.31 -7.59 8.05
N ILE A 4 4.68 -6.42 7.58
CA ILE A 4 5.23 -5.37 8.46
C ILE A 4 4.26 -4.20 8.39
N SER A 5 3.75 -3.83 9.56
CA SER A 5 2.88 -2.68 9.72
C SER A 5 3.69 -1.53 10.29
N PHE A 6 3.64 -0.38 9.62
CA PHE A 6 4.19 0.85 10.16
C PHE A 6 3.03 1.82 10.45
N PRO A 7 2.96 2.39 11.67
CA PRO A 7 2.11 3.56 11.87
C PRO A 7 2.70 4.72 11.06
N ILE A 8 2.02 5.18 10.00
CA ILE A 8 2.45 6.40 9.27
C ILE A 8 1.29 7.37 9.10
N PHE A 9 1.59 8.63 9.38
CA PHE A 9 0.67 9.76 9.56
C PHE A 9 0.31 10.50 8.27
N TYR A 10 -0.85 11.15 8.28
CA TYR A 10 -1.32 12.23 7.40
C TYR A 10 -1.15 12.07 5.89
N ASP A 11 -2.25 11.70 5.20
CA ASP A 11 -2.31 11.59 3.73
C ASP A 11 -1.79 12.81 2.95
N ILE A 12 -1.98 14.01 3.51
CA ILE A 12 -1.63 15.29 2.85
C ILE A 12 -0.15 15.66 3.04
N HIS A 13 0.51 15.13 4.07
CA HIS A 13 1.91 15.42 4.37
C HIS A 13 2.84 14.22 4.12
N LEU A 14 2.32 13.04 3.81
CA LEU A 14 3.13 11.84 3.48
C LEU A 14 4.27 12.14 2.47
N PRO A 15 4.05 12.86 1.36
CA PRO A 15 5.15 13.17 0.42
C PRO A 15 6.16 14.19 0.97
N GLN A 16 5.71 15.09 1.84
CA GLN A 16 6.57 16.09 2.48
C GLN A 16 7.49 15.41 3.50
N VAL A 17 6.88 14.58 4.35
CA VAL A 17 7.55 13.79 5.38
C VAL A 17 8.50 12.77 4.74
N SER A 18 8.10 12.07 3.67
CA SER A 18 8.99 11.14 2.98
C SER A 18 10.27 11.81 2.49
N ARG A 19 10.17 13.05 1.99
CA ARG A 19 11.31 13.84 1.52
C ARG A 19 12.27 14.18 2.66
N GLU A 20 11.75 14.51 3.84
CA GLU A 20 12.56 14.76 5.05
C GLU A 20 13.33 13.51 5.48
N PHE A 21 12.73 12.33 5.30
CA PHE A 21 13.38 11.03 5.52
C PHE A 21 14.27 10.57 4.34
N GLY A 22 14.48 11.41 3.32
CA GLY A 22 15.38 11.12 2.21
C GLY A 22 14.76 10.34 1.05
N PHE A 23 13.44 10.13 1.05
CA PHE A 23 12.69 9.52 -0.05
C PHE A 23 11.87 10.57 -0.79
N GLU A 24 12.36 10.97 -1.95
CA GLU A 24 11.73 12.01 -2.76
C GLU A 24 10.98 11.40 -3.94
N PHE A 25 9.65 11.60 -3.97
CA PHE A 25 8.87 11.28 -5.16
C PHE A 25 9.28 12.21 -6.31
N CYS A 26 9.81 11.65 -7.39
CA CYS A 26 10.30 12.42 -8.52
C CYS A 26 9.24 12.59 -9.61
N LYS A 27 8.74 11.48 -10.14
CA LYS A 27 7.76 11.46 -11.23
C LYS A 27 6.94 10.18 -11.20
N ARG A 28 5.76 10.25 -11.83
CA ARG A 28 4.88 9.10 -12.08
C ARG A 28 4.47 9.09 -13.55
N THR A 29 4.59 7.93 -14.17
CA THR A 29 3.98 7.63 -15.47
C THR A 29 2.72 6.80 -15.25
N GLN A 30 2.04 6.41 -16.33
CA GLN A 30 0.89 5.51 -16.22
C GLN A 30 1.29 4.12 -15.69
N SER A 31 2.54 3.72 -15.88
CA SER A 31 3.05 2.37 -15.58
C SER A 31 4.11 2.31 -14.47
N SER A 32 4.68 3.43 -14.05
CA SER A 32 5.81 3.44 -13.11
C SER A 32 5.80 4.66 -12.19
N VAL A 33 6.39 4.51 -11.00
CA VAL A 33 6.73 5.56 -10.05
C VAL A 33 8.24 5.58 -9.86
N PHE A 34 8.82 6.79 -9.85
CA PHE A 34 10.25 6.99 -9.65
C PHE A 34 10.46 7.70 -8.31
N VAL A 35 11.26 7.08 -7.44
CA VAL A 35 11.59 7.59 -6.11
C VAL A 35 13.09 7.77 -6.01
N ARG A 36 13.53 8.94 -5.56
CA ARG A 36 14.94 9.21 -5.28
C ARG A 36 15.23 8.98 -3.81
N GLU A 37 16.20 8.11 -3.57
CA GLU A 37 16.70 7.73 -2.25
C GLU A 37 18.03 8.48 -1.98
N LYS A 38 18.02 9.41 -1.02
CA LYS A 38 19.17 10.27 -0.69
C LYS A 38 20.19 9.64 0.25
N TYR A 39 19.77 8.66 1.06
CA TYR A 39 20.62 8.00 2.05
C TYR A 39 20.96 6.56 1.65
N SER A 40 21.17 6.33 0.36
CA SER A 40 21.70 5.04 -0.07
C SER A 40 23.14 4.87 0.45
N SER A 41 23.64 3.64 0.54
CA SER A 41 25.04 3.37 0.94
C SER A 41 26.09 3.99 0.01
N PHE A 42 25.66 4.60 -1.10
CA PHE A 42 26.49 5.27 -2.10
C PHE A 42 26.44 6.79 -1.88
N GLU A 43 27.55 7.49 -2.12
CA GLU A 43 27.68 8.95 -1.92
C GLU A 43 26.67 9.77 -2.75
N ASP A 44 26.10 9.19 -3.81
CA ASP A 44 25.13 9.81 -4.69
C ASP A 44 23.69 9.30 -4.45
N PRO A 45 22.67 10.17 -4.60
CA PRO A 45 21.28 9.77 -4.52
C PRO A 45 20.92 8.80 -5.66
N ILE A 46 20.24 7.70 -5.35
CA ILE A 46 19.83 6.69 -6.33
C ILE A 46 18.37 6.88 -6.70
N GLU A 47 18.05 6.82 -7.99
CA GLU A 47 16.67 6.79 -8.49
C GLU A 47 16.21 5.33 -8.63
N ARG A 48 15.17 4.96 -7.88
CA ARG A 48 14.50 3.65 -7.92
C ARG A 48 13.27 3.74 -8.80
N GLU A 49 13.08 2.75 -9.67
CA GLU A 49 11.84 2.57 -10.42
C GLU A 49 10.95 1.49 -9.77
N PHE A 50 9.68 1.84 -9.57
CA PHE A 50 8.64 0.90 -9.17
C PHE A 50 7.58 0.82 -10.28
N LYS A 51 7.43 -0.35 -10.90
CA LYS A 51 6.41 -0.60 -11.91
C LYS A 51 5.06 -0.83 -11.23
N ILE A 52 4.05 -0.08 -11.61
CA ILE A 52 2.68 -0.24 -11.12
C ILE A 52 2.05 -1.42 -11.85
N LEU A 53 1.72 -2.47 -11.08
CA LEU A 53 1.03 -3.65 -11.60
C LEU A 53 -0.49 -3.44 -11.56
N ASN A 54 -1.03 -3.12 -10.38
CA ASN A 54 -2.46 -2.90 -10.19
C ASN A 54 -2.67 -1.76 -9.18
N LEU A 55 -3.72 -0.98 -9.42
CA LEU A 55 -4.20 0.06 -8.51
C LEU A 55 -5.65 -0.27 -8.13
N MET A 56 -5.88 -0.44 -6.84
CA MET A 56 -7.21 -0.59 -6.25
C MET A 56 -7.55 0.73 -5.57
N GLU A 57 -8.38 1.53 -6.24
CA GLU A 57 -8.68 2.89 -5.84
C GLU A 57 -9.45 2.96 -4.52
N PHE A 58 -9.38 4.14 -3.90
CA PHE A 58 -10.16 4.44 -2.72
C PHE A 58 -11.66 4.43 -3.06
N ASN A 59 -12.43 3.69 -2.28
CA ASN A 59 -13.89 3.73 -2.29
C ASN A 59 -14.39 4.01 -0.87
N SER A 60 -15.46 4.80 -0.73
CA SER A 60 -16.13 5.07 0.55
C SER A 60 -16.63 3.80 1.23
N LYS A 61 -16.95 2.74 0.47
CA LYS A 61 -17.30 1.42 0.99
C LYS A 61 -16.11 0.72 1.65
N ARG A 62 -14.97 0.65 0.94
CA ARG A 62 -13.76 -0.07 1.37
C ARG A 62 -12.91 0.71 2.38
N LYS A 63 -12.97 2.05 2.35
CA LYS A 63 -12.23 3.00 3.21
C LYS A 63 -10.70 2.80 3.21
N ARG A 64 -10.16 2.28 2.10
CA ARG A 64 -8.73 2.04 1.88
C ARG A 64 -8.38 2.11 0.40
N MET A 65 -7.09 2.29 0.11
CA MET A 65 -6.48 2.24 -1.21
C MET A 65 -5.30 1.29 -1.17
N SER A 66 -5.14 0.50 -2.23
CA SER A 66 -4.07 -0.49 -2.34
C SER A 66 -3.37 -0.37 -3.69
N ILE A 67 -2.07 -0.58 -3.73
CA ILE A 67 -1.28 -0.60 -4.96
C ILE A 67 -0.34 -1.80 -4.94
N ILE A 68 -0.30 -2.54 -6.04
CA ILE A 68 0.70 -3.59 -6.26
C ILE A 68 1.77 -3.00 -7.17
N VAL A 69 3.01 -3.06 -6.72
CA VAL A 69 4.18 -2.60 -7.46
C VAL A 69 5.20 -3.71 -7.60
N ARG A 70 6.04 -3.62 -8.63
CA ARG A 70 7.24 -4.43 -8.81
C ARG A 70 8.46 -3.51 -8.76
N ASP A 71 9.42 -3.81 -7.91
CA ASP A 71 10.67 -3.06 -7.83
C ASP A 71 11.67 -3.46 -8.93
N GLU A 72 12.87 -2.88 -8.87
CA GLU A 72 13.95 -3.11 -9.83
C GLU A 72 14.57 -4.52 -9.76
N ILE A 73 14.45 -5.22 -8.61
CA ILE A 73 14.94 -6.59 -8.43
C ILE A 73 13.86 -7.64 -8.75
N GLY A 74 12.65 -7.21 -9.11
CA GLY A 74 11.54 -8.07 -9.51
C GLY A 74 10.63 -8.50 -8.36
N GLN A 75 10.83 -7.98 -7.15
CA GLN A 75 9.98 -8.28 -6.00
C GLN A 75 8.62 -7.58 -6.15
N ILE A 76 7.55 -8.33 -5.91
CA ILE A 76 6.19 -7.79 -5.92
C ILE A 76 5.82 -7.37 -4.50
N ILE A 77 5.42 -6.10 -4.37
CA ILE A 77 5.07 -5.49 -3.10
C ILE A 77 3.64 -4.99 -3.21
N LEU A 78 2.80 -5.37 -2.26
CA LEU A 78 1.47 -4.80 -2.11
C LEU A 78 1.49 -3.82 -0.94
N LEU A 79 1.18 -2.56 -1.24
CA LEU A 79 1.13 -1.44 -0.31
C LEU A 79 -0.34 -1.06 -0.10
N ARG A 80 -0.75 -0.91 1.16
CA ARG A 80 -2.10 -0.47 1.54
C ARG A 80 -2.05 0.75 2.45
N LYS A 81 -2.97 1.68 2.24
CA LYS A 81 -3.27 2.76 3.18
C LYS A 81 -4.78 2.90 3.38
N GLY A 82 -5.21 3.14 4.61
CA GLY A 82 -6.64 3.25 4.91
C GLY A 82 -6.96 3.68 6.33
N ALA A 83 -8.24 3.67 6.66
CA ALA A 83 -8.69 3.91 8.04
C ALA A 83 -8.09 2.87 9.00
N ASN A 84 -7.74 3.32 10.20
CA ASN A 84 -7.02 2.53 11.19
C ASN A 84 -7.64 1.14 11.42
N SER A 85 -8.94 1.08 11.75
CA SER A 85 -9.64 -0.18 12.00
C SER A 85 -9.61 -1.11 10.79
N ILE A 86 -9.79 -0.57 9.59
CA ILE A 86 -9.84 -1.35 8.34
C ILE A 86 -8.51 -2.04 8.03
N ILE A 87 -7.39 -1.38 8.32
CA ILE A 87 -6.06 -1.96 8.09
C ILE A 87 -5.68 -2.93 9.21
N LEU A 88 -5.95 -2.57 10.47
CA LEU A 88 -5.62 -3.40 11.64
C LEU A 88 -6.37 -4.75 11.62
N ASP A 89 -7.63 -4.75 11.17
CA ASP A 89 -8.44 -5.98 11.05
C ASP A 89 -7.85 -6.99 10.04
N ARG A 90 -7.03 -6.53 9.09
CA ARG A 90 -6.45 -7.33 8.01
C ARG A 90 -4.99 -7.74 8.23
N LEU A 91 -4.43 -7.46 9.41
CA LEU A 91 -3.06 -7.88 9.72
C LEU A 91 -2.98 -9.38 10.00
N SER A 92 -1.99 -10.05 9.39
CA SER A 92 -1.67 -11.43 9.78
C SER A 92 -1.19 -11.51 11.22
N LYS A 93 -1.21 -12.72 11.79
CA LYS A 93 -0.75 -12.98 13.17
C LYS A 93 0.69 -12.49 13.42
N ASN A 94 1.55 -12.56 12.40
CA ASN A 94 2.94 -12.12 12.50
C ASN A 94 3.09 -10.59 12.35
N GLY A 95 2.18 -9.95 11.63
CA GLY A 95 2.15 -8.48 11.47
C GLY A 95 1.62 -7.73 12.69
N ARG A 96 1.12 -8.43 13.71
CA ARG A 96 0.55 -7.85 14.94
C ARG A 96 1.57 -7.56 16.04
N MET A 97 2.85 -7.80 15.79
CA MET A 97 3.92 -7.57 16.78
C MET A 97 3.90 -6.15 17.39
N PHE A 98 3.58 -5.14 16.59
CA PHE A 98 3.52 -3.74 17.01
C PHE A 98 2.08 -3.20 17.08
N GLU A 99 1.07 -4.07 17.04
CA GLU A 99 -0.35 -3.67 16.99
C GLU A 99 -0.74 -2.85 18.21
N THR A 100 -0.41 -3.32 19.41
CA THR A 100 -0.79 -2.64 20.66
C THR A 100 -0.21 -1.23 20.76
N ASP A 101 1.08 -1.06 20.50
CA ASP A 101 1.73 0.26 20.53
C ASP A 101 1.20 1.17 19.42
N THR A 102 0.94 0.60 18.22
CA THR A 102 0.35 1.33 17.10
C THR A 102 -1.04 1.84 17.45
N ILE A 103 -1.91 1.01 18.04
CA ILE A 103 -3.26 1.41 18.46
C ILE A 103 -3.19 2.54 19.50
N LYS A 104 -2.28 2.44 20.47
CA LYS A 104 -2.09 3.47 21.49
C LYS A 104 -1.75 4.81 20.85
N HIS A 105 -0.74 4.87 19.99
CA HIS A 105 -0.36 6.10 19.31
C HIS A 105 -1.48 6.65 18.41
N LEU A 106 -2.18 5.78 17.67
CA LEU A 106 -3.31 6.20 16.84
C LEU A 106 -4.43 6.85 17.66
N ASN A 107 -4.69 6.36 18.87
CA ASN A 107 -5.66 6.98 19.79
C ASN A 107 -5.18 8.34 20.29
N GLU A 108 -3.92 8.46 20.74
CA GLU A 108 -3.33 9.72 21.19
C GLU A 108 -3.39 10.80 20.09
N TYR A 109 -3.10 10.43 18.84
CA TYR A 109 -3.20 11.34 17.70
C TYR A 109 -4.65 11.72 17.40
N GLY A 110 -5.58 10.77 17.49
CA GLY A 110 -7.00 11.04 17.34
C GLY A 110 -7.52 12.02 18.40
N GLU A 111 -7.12 11.85 19.67
CA GLU A 111 -7.46 12.73 20.78
C GLU A 111 -6.88 14.15 20.60
N ALA A 112 -5.69 14.26 19.99
CA ALA A 112 -5.09 15.54 19.61
C ALA A 112 -5.74 16.19 18.37
N GLY A 113 -6.80 15.59 17.81
CA GLY A 113 -7.51 16.10 16.62
C GLY A 113 -6.78 15.83 15.30
N LEU A 114 -5.81 14.92 15.30
CA LEU A 114 -5.03 14.60 14.12
C LEU A 114 -5.72 13.57 13.22
N ARG A 115 -5.59 13.74 11.90
CA ARG A 115 -6.08 12.75 10.93
C ARG A 115 -5.04 11.65 10.73
N THR A 116 -5.33 10.47 11.25
CA THR A 116 -4.49 9.28 11.13
C THR A 116 -4.91 8.38 9.96
N LEU A 117 -3.94 7.72 9.34
CA LEU A 117 -4.15 6.55 8.50
C LEU A 117 -3.22 5.44 8.99
N ALA A 118 -3.55 4.19 8.69
CA ALA A 118 -2.65 3.07 8.88
C ALA A 118 -2.09 2.63 7.53
N LEU A 119 -0.83 2.20 7.51
CA LEU A 119 -0.18 1.63 6.34
C LEU A 119 0.32 0.22 6.65
N ALA A 120 0.14 -0.67 5.69
CA ALA A 120 0.62 -2.04 5.75
C ALA A 120 1.22 -2.43 4.40
N PHE A 121 2.23 -3.29 4.43
CA PHE A 121 2.81 -3.86 3.23
C PHE A 121 3.25 -5.31 3.44
N TRP A 122 3.30 -6.04 2.34
CA TRP A 122 3.82 -7.39 2.30
C TRP A 122 4.32 -7.72 0.90
N PHE A 123 5.14 -8.76 0.86
CA PHE A 123 5.70 -9.31 -0.36
C PHE A 123 4.80 -10.43 -0.87
N LEU A 124 4.51 -10.38 -2.16
CA LEU A 124 3.74 -11.39 -2.88
C LEU A 124 4.68 -12.28 -3.68
N GLU A 125 4.36 -13.57 -3.74
CA GLU A 125 5.04 -14.45 -4.68
C GLU A 125 4.53 -14.20 -6.11
N GLU A 126 5.39 -14.42 -7.11
CA GLU A 126 5.01 -14.25 -8.52
C GLU A 126 3.82 -15.14 -8.91
N SER A 127 3.78 -16.37 -8.39
CA SER A 127 2.71 -17.35 -8.62
C SER A 127 1.37 -16.87 -8.06
N GLU A 128 1.37 -16.37 -6.83
CA GLU A 128 0.21 -15.82 -6.15
C GLU A 128 -0.35 -14.61 -6.88
N TYR A 129 0.52 -13.64 -7.20
CA TYR A 129 0.13 -12.46 -7.96
C TYR A 129 -0.42 -12.84 -9.34
N SER A 130 0.25 -13.74 -10.07
CA SER A 130 -0.19 -14.15 -11.40
C SER A 130 -1.56 -14.83 -11.36
N ALA A 131 -1.81 -15.70 -10.38
CA ALA A 131 -3.11 -16.35 -10.21
C ALA A 131 -4.22 -15.33 -9.91
N TRP A 132 -3.95 -14.41 -8.98
CA TRP A 132 -4.90 -13.35 -8.63
C TRP A 132 -5.17 -12.40 -9.80
N ASN A 133 -4.15 -12.01 -10.56
CA ASN A 133 -4.28 -11.02 -11.63
C ASN A 133 -5.15 -11.54 -12.79
N VAL A 134 -5.19 -12.85 -13.03
CA VAL A 134 -6.11 -13.47 -14.00
C VAL A 134 -7.57 -13.21 -13.61
N GLU A 135 -7.91 -13.43 -12.34
CA GLU A 135 -9.26 -13.19 -11.83
C GLU A 135 -9.57 -11.68 -11.77
N PHE A 136 -8.60 -10.85 -11.41
CA PHE A 136 -8.75 -9.39 -11.38
C PHE A 136 -9.03 -8.82 -12.77
N LEU A 137 -8.30 -9.27 -13.79
CA LEU A 137 -8.54 -8.87 -15.18
C LEU A 137 -9.91 -9.35 -15.66
N ARG A 138 -10.30 -10.59 -15.33
CA ARG A 138 -11.62 -11.13 -15.67
C ARG A 138 -12.73 -10.24 -15.09
N ALA A 139 -12.65 -9.91 -13.79
CA ALA A 139 -13.59 -9.03 -13.12
C ALA A 139 -13.65 -7.63 -13.77
N LYS A 140 -12.49 -7.06 -14.12
CA LYS A 140 -12.38 -5.74 -14.75
C LYS A 140 -12.94 -5.70 -16.18
N THR A 141 -12.88 -6.81 -16.90
CA THR A 141 -13.41 -6.93 -18.28
C THR A 141 -14.86 -7.38 -18.34
N SER A 142 -15.49 -7.71 -17.20
CA SER A 142 -16.90 -8.09 -17.17
C SER A 142 -17.79 -6.92 -17.60
N MET A 143 -18.73 -7.19 -18.49
CA MET A 143 -19.74 -6.22 -18.95
C MET A 143 -20.99 -6.21 -18.05
N ASP A 144 -21.03 -7.04 -17.01
CA ASP A 144 -22.16 -7.13 -16.10
C ASP A 144 -22.29 -5.86 -15.26
N ASN A 145 -23.52 -5.47 -14.93
CA ASN A 145 -23.81 -4.28 -14.11
C ASN A 145 -23.16 -4.33 -12.71
N ASP A 146 -22.70 -5.50 -12.25
CA ASP A 146 -22.13 -5.73 -10.93
C ASP A 146 -20.59 -5.92 -10.94
N TRP A 147 -19.92 -5.59 -12.04
CA TRP A 147 -18.45 -5.73 -12.18
C TRP A 147 -17.66 -5.02 -11.06
N LEU A 148 -18.20 -3.94 -10.50
CA LEU A 148 -17.60 -3.22 -9.37
C LEU A 148 -17.59 -4.06 -8.08
N ALA A 149 -18.67 -4.78 -7.79
CA ALA A 149 -18.75 -5.63 -6.60
C ALA A 149 -17.84 -6.85 -6.75
N GLU A 150 -17.75 -7.40 -7.96
CA GLU A 150 -16.83 -8.51 -8.26
C GLU A 150 -15.36 -8.07 -8.18
N LEU A 151 -15.03 -6.88 -8.68
CA LEU A 151 -13.69 -6.31 -8.56
C LEU A 151 -13.30 -6.08 -7.09
N GLU A 152 -14.25 -5.63 -6.27
CA GLU A 152 -14.08 -5.48 -4.82
C GLU A 152 -13.84 -6.83 -4.15
N ARG A 153 -14.64 -7.85 -4.49
CA ARG A 153 -14.48 -9.22 -3.99
C ARG A 153 -13.11 -9.79 -4.32
N VAL A 154 -12.64 -9.62 -5.57
CA VAL A 154 -11.32 -10.11 -5.99
C VAL A 154 -10.19 -9.34 -5.31
N SER A 155 -10.34 -8.02 -5.17
CA SER A 155 -9.36 -7.18 -4.46
C SER A 155 -9.22 -7.58 -2.99
N ASP A 156 -10.31 -8.01 -2.35
CA ASP A 156 -10.32 -8.46 -0.96
C ASP A 156 -9.60 -9.79 -0.73
N ILE A 157 -9.36 -10.61 -1.76
CA ILE A 157 -8.69 -11.91 -1.65
C ILE A 157 -7.18 -11.73 -1.45
N ILE A 158 -6.56 -10.79 -2.17
CA ILE A 158 -5.11 -10.59 -2.09
C ILE A 158 -4.72 -9.73 -0.89
N GLU A 159 -5.65 -8.91 -0.40
CA GLU A 159 -5.50 -7.94 0.69
C GLU A 159 -5.79 -8.50 2.08
#